data_AF-A0A0L0H5H0-F1
#
_entry.id   AF-A0A0L0H5H0-F1
#
_cell.length_a   1.000
_cell.length_b   1.000
_cell.length_c   1.000
_cell.angle_alpha   90.00
_cell.angle_beta   90.00
_cell.angle_gamma   90.00
#
_symmetry.space_group_name_H-M   'P 1'
#
loop_
_entity.id
_entity.type
_entity.pdbx_description
1 polymer ?
#
loop_
_entity_poly.entity_id
_entity_poly.type
_entity_poly.pdbx_seq_one_letter_code
_entity_poly.pdbx_strand_id
1 'polypeptide(L)'
;MVRSNERERILVNEIKRNRAWWLYDFPILVAEEWEVVKGRTDLGVGDLVFANEARSAFLVVEVKALNPATGPTARTSRRKARHEVEVQVERYMEAWSEKYPNTKVYGQACIDGEPGERHGPITTERPKEKADIWNRRMVFHPESGNTSESSNSSPVESESGSYIQTGLKVAAVATALGALGLWMSTPSNDSPPSNGRRRRSQDRDHM
;
A
#
# COMPACT_ATOMS: atom_id res chain seq x y z
N MET A 1 2.42 10.88 -27.01
CA MET A 1 2.98 9.76 -26.24
C MET A 1 2.66 10.03 -24.77
N VAL A 2 1.79 9.23 -24.15
CA VAL A 2 1.41 9.39 -22.74
C VAL A 2 2.60 8.95 -21.88
N ARG A 3 3.04 9.80 -20.94
CA ARG A 3 4.17 9.48 -20.03
C ARG A 3 3.77 8.36 -19.07
N SER A 4 4.74 7.58 -18.58
CA SER A 4 4.50 6.44 -17.68
C SER A 4 3.59 6.79 -16.50
N ASN A 5 3.84 7.94 -15.85
CA ASN A 5 3.09 8.39 -14.69
C ASN A 5 1.62 8.68 -15.00
N GLU A 6 1.31 9.17 -16.20
CA GLU A 6 -0.09 9.40 -16.60
C GLU A 6 -0.81 8.07 -16.81
N ARG A 7 -0.11 7.05 -17.33
CA ARG A 7 -0.68 5.70 -17.43
C ARG A 7 -0.90 5.07 -16.05
N GLU A 8 0.04 5.22 -15.12
CA GLU A 8 -0.14 4.79 -13.72
C GLU A 8 -1.37 5.46 -13.10
N ARG A 9 -1.52 6.78 -13.27
CA ARG A 9 -2.69 7.52 -12.79
C ARG A 9 -4.01 7.03 -13.40
N ILE A 10 -4.03 6.67 -14.68
CA ILE A 10 -5.21 6.08 -15.32
C ILE A 10 -5.54 4.73 -14.69
N LEU A 11 -4.54 3.85 -14.54
CA LEU A 11 -4.72 2.52 -13.94
C LEU A 11 -5.22 2.60 -12.49
N VAL A 12 -4.66 3.49 -11.68
CA VAL A 12 -5.12 3.75 -10.31
C VAL A 12 -6.60 4.14 -10.31
N ASN A 13 -7.00 5.06 -11.19
CA ASN A 13 -8.40 5.47 -11.31
C ASN A 13 -9.31 4.34 -11.79
N GLU A 14 -8.85 3.50 -12.70
CA GLU A 14 -9.60 2.32 -13.16
C GLU A 14 -9.81 1.31 -12.04
N ILE A 15 -8.78 1.00 -11.26
CA ILE A 15 -8.87 0.08 -10.10
C ILE A 15 -9.90 0.61 -9.09
N LYS A 16 -9.86 1.92 -8.80
CA LYS A 16 -10.81 2.57 -7.86
C LYS A 16 -12.26 2.52 -8.36
N ARG A 17 -12.48 2.68 -9.66
CA ARG A 17 -13.83 2.74 -10.28
C ARG A 17 -14.41 1.36 -10.56
N ASN A 18 -13.64 0.48 -11.19
CA ASN A 18 -14.12 -0.78 -11.76
C ASN A 18 -14.11 -1.94 -10.77
N ARG A 19 -13.74 -1.72 -9.49
CA ARG A 19 -13.74 -2.69 -8.38
C ARG A 19 -13.51 -4.13 -8.88
N ALA A 20 -12.30 -4.34 -9.42
CA ALA A 20 -11.93 -5.61 -10.04
C ALA A 20 -12.24 -6.78 -9.11
N TRP A 21 -12.52 -7.95 -9.68
CA TRP A 21 -12.95 -9.14 -8.91
C TRP A 21 -11.98 -9.52 -7.78
N TRP A 22 -10.68 -9.23 -7.93
CA TRP A 22 -9.66 -9.49 -6.92
C TRP A 22 -9.69 -8.52 -5.73
N LEU A 23 -10.45 -7.44 -5.82
CA LEU A 23 -10.76 -6.51 -4.71
C LEU A 23 -12.04 -6.88 -3.97
N TYR A 24 -12.75 -7.95 -4.35
CA TYR A 24 -14.06 -8.27 -3.77
C TYR A 24 -14.01 -8.43 -2.24
N ASP A 25 -12.97 -9.07 -1.72
CA ASP A 25 -12.76 -9.25 -0.27
C ASP A 25 -12.26 -7.98 0.44
N PHE A 26 -11.88 -6.93 -0.31
CA PHE A 26 -11.33 -5.67 0.17
C PHE A 26 -12.05 -4.45 -0.47
N PRO A 27 -13.36 -4.27 -0.21
CA PRO A 27 -14.17 -3.29 -0.93
C PRO A 27 -13.96 -1.83 -0.49
N ILE A 28 -13.23 -1.58 0.60
CA ILE A 28 -13.11 -0.25 1.21
C ILE A 28 -11.74 0.32 0.91
N LEU A 29 -11.65 1.40 0.13
CA LEU A 29 -10.41 2.18 -0.01
C LEU A 29 -10.13 2.95 1.29
N VAL A 30 -8.97 2.75 1.90
CA VAL A 30 -8.60 3.39 3.18
C VAL A 30 -7.48 4.41 3.06
N ALA A 31 -6.62 4.29 2.04
CA ALA A 31 -5.56 5.24 1.76
C ALA A 31 -5.21 5.26 0.28
N GLU A 32 -4.78 6.43 -0.18
CA GLU A 32 -4.28 6.72 -1.52
C GLU A 32 -3.04 7.61 -1.36
N GLU A 33 -2.00 7.38 -2.18
CA GLU A 33 -0.73 8.13 -2.16
C GLU A 33 -0.18 8.35 -0.74
N TRP A 34 -0.04 7.26 0.02
CA TRP A 34 0.29 7.34 1.45
C TRP A 34 1.79 7.29 1.70
N GLU A 35 2.25 8.12 2.65
CA GLU A 35 3.64 8.11 3.09
C GLU A 35 3.96 6.81 3.84
N VAL A 36 4.92 6.04 3.31
CA VAL A 36 5.35 4.77 3.90
C VAL A 36 5.98 5.01 5.26
N VAL A 37 6.77 6.09 5.35
CA VAL A 37 7.29 6.64 6.61
C VAL A 37 6.77 8.07 6.73
N LYS A 38 6.04 8.35 7.81
CA LYS A 38 5.41 9.65 8.05
C LYS A 38 6.45 10.78 8.02
N GLY A 39 6.19 11.81 7.23
CA GLY A 39 7.06 12.98 7.02
C GLY A 39 8.30 12.71 6.15
N ARG A 40 8.38 11.54 5.50
CA ARG A 40 9.54 11.09 4.72
C ARG A 40 9.11 10.50 3.39
N THR A 41 8.60 11.34 2.49
CA THR A 41 8.23 10.94 1.12
C THR A 41 9.43 10.41 0.32
N ASP A 42 10.65 10.81 0.68
CA ASP A 42 11.89 10.29 0.12
C ASP A 42 12.10 8.79 0.38
N LEU A 43 11.45 8.24 1.42
CA LEU A 43 11.51 6.83 1.76
C LEU A 43 10.41 5.99 1.08
N GLY A 44 9.52 6.64 0.33
CA GLY A 44 8.51 5.99 -0.49
C GLY A 44 7.10 6.51 -0.23
N VAL A 45 6.31 6.51 -1.30
CA VAL A 45 4.86 6.74 -1.28
C VAL A 45 4.23 5.49 -1.89
N GLY A 46 3.24 4.93 -1.22
CA GLY A 46 2.48 3.78 -1.72
C GLY A 46 1.19 4.23 -2.42
N ASP A 47 0.75 3.47 -3.42
CA ASP A 47 -0.37 3.89 -4.27
C ASP A 47 -1.73 3.76 -3.58
N LEU A 48 -2.12 2.54 -3.19
CA LEU A 48 -3.47 2.28 -2.67
C LEU A 48 -3.43 1.28 -1.51
N VAL A 49 -4.34 1.47 -0.56
CA VAL A 49 -4.64 0.45 0.46
C VAL A 49 -6.14 0.26 0.56
N PHE A 50 -6.56 -1.00 0.50
CA PHE A 50 -7.94 -1.42 0.72
C PHE A 50 -8.09 -2.19 2.02
N ALA A 51 -9.30 -2.24 2.55
CA ALA A 51 -9.66 -3.02 3.73
C ALA A 51 -10.87 -3.90 3.45
N ASN A 52 -10.95 -5.03 4.15
CA ASN A 52 -12.17 -5.80 4.24
C ASN A 52 -13.24 -5.04 5.05
N GLU A 53 -14.49 -5.52 5.00
CA GLU A 53 -15.64 -4.89 5.70
C GLU A 53 -15.39 -4.72 7.21
N ALA A 54 -14.77 -5.73 7.83
CA ALA A 54 -14.47 -5.71 9.27
C ALA A 54 -13.24 -4.86 9.65
N ARG A 55 -12.49 -4.32 8.68
CA ARG A 55 -11.20 -3.62 8.86
C ARG A 55 -10.17 -4.41 9.68
N SER A 56 -10.26 -5.75 9.62
CA SER A 56 -9.32 -6.68 10.26
C SER A 56 -8.23 -7.16 9.30
N ALA A 57 -8.42 -6.93 8.00
CA ALA A 57 -7.45 -7.24 6.96
C ALA A 57 -7.32 -6.07 5.98
N PHE A 58 -6.09 -5.83 5.53
CA PHE A 58 -5.73 -4.81 4.55
C PHE A 58 -5.07 -5.44 3.33
N LEU A 59 -5.25 -4.81 2.18
CA LEU A 59 -4.60 -5.13 0.93
C LEU A 59 -3.84 -3.90 0.43
N VAL A 60 -2.52 -3.96 0.48
CA VAL A 60 -1.63 -2.95 -0.11
C VAL A 60 -1.51 -3.26 -1.60
N VAL A 61 -1.79 -2.26 -2.44
CA VAL A 61 -1.71 -2.38 -3.89
C VAL A 61 -0.72 -1.36 -4.41
N GLU A 62 0.27 -1.83 -5.15
CA GLU A 62 1.23 -0.99 -5.88
C GLU A 62 1.00 -1.16 -7.38
N VAL A 63 0.92 -0.05 -8.11
CA VAL A 63 0.52 0.02 -9.51
C VAL A 63 1.70 0.44 -10.36
N LYS A 64 2.00 -0.35 -11.40
CA LYS A 64 3.05 -0.05 -12.36
C LYS A 64 2.55 -0.09 -13.79
N ALA A 65 2.73 1.00 -14.54
CA ALA A 65 2.58 0.97 -15.99
C ALA A 65 3.94 0.70 -16.63
N LEU A 66 4.05 -0.36 -17.43
CA LEU A 66 5.33 -0.70 -18.06
C LEU A 66 5.53 0.06 -19.36
N ASN A 67 6.78 0.35 -19.70
CA ASN A 67 7.10 0.95 -21.00
C ASN A 67 6.58 0.05 -22.16
N PRO A 68 5.76 0.57 -23.09
CA PRO A 68 5.21 -0.22 -24.19
C PRO A 68 6.23 -0.54 -25.29
N ALA A 69 7.43 0.05 -25.24
CA ALA A 69 8.48 -0.19 -26.22
C ALA A 69 8.84 -1.68 -26.34
N THR A 70 9.26 -2.06 -27.55
CA THR A 70 9.65 -3.43 -27.91
C THR A 70 11.17 -3.55 -28.08
N GLY A 71 11.69 -4.77 -28.06
CA GLY A 71 13.11 -5.08 -28.22
C GLY A 71 13.78 -5.66 -26.95
N PRO A 72 15.01 -6.21 -27.07
CA PRO A 72 15.68 -6.91 -25.97
C PRO A 72 15.88 -6.04 -24.72
N THR A 73 16.34 -4.80 -24.89
CA THR A 73 16.53 -3.86 -23.78
C THR A 73 15.21 -3.53 -23.08
N ALA A 74 14.15 -3.28 -23.85
CA ALA A 74 12.82 -3.02 -23.30
C ALA A 74 12.25 -4.25 -22.56
N ARG A 75 12.54 -5.47 -23.03
CA ARG A 75 12.18 -6.71 -22.33
C ARG A 75 12.88 -6.81 -20.97
N THR A 76 14.19 -6.59 -20.92
CA THR A 76 14.96 -6.63 -19.66
C THR A 76 14.49 -5.55 -18.69
N SER A 77 14.28 -4.33 -19.18
CA SER A 77 13.75 -3.21 -18.37
C SER A 77 12.38 -3.55 -17.77
N ARG A 78 11.46 -4.11 -18.56
CA ARG A 78 10.16 -4.56 -18.06
C ARG A 78 10.28 -5.66 -17.01
N ARG A 79 11.14 -6.66 -17.23
CA ARG A 79 11.37 -7.72 -16.23
C ARG A 79 11.88 -7.14 -14.92
N LYS A 80 12.83 -6.20 -14.98
CA LYS A 80 13.34 -5.50 -13.80
C LYS A 80 12.25 -4.70 -13.08
N ALA A 81 11.45 -3.93 -13.82
CA ALA A 81 10.36 -3.15 -13.24
C ALA A 81 9.27 -4.01 -12.58
N ARG A 82 8.97 -5.19 -13.14
CA ARG A 82 8.05 -6.16 -12.51
C ARG A 82 8.58 -6.67 -11.16
N HIS A 83 9.85 -7.02 -11.12
CA HIS A 83 10.47 -7.47 -9.88
C HIS A 83 10.56 -6.34 -8.85
N GLU A 84 10.88 -5.12 -9.28
CA GLU A 84 10.94 -3.96 -8.39
C GLU A 84 9.59 -3.67 -7.72
N VAL A 85 8.48 -3.75 -8.48
CA VAL A 85 7.14 -3.51 -7.89
C VAL A 85 6.76 -4.61 -6.88
N GLU A 86 7.14 -5.86 -7.11
CA GLU A 86 6.93 -6.96 -6.15
C GLU A 86 7.67 -6.68 -4.84
N VAL A 87 8.94 -6.28 -4.92
CA VAL A 87 9.76 -5.92 -3.74
C VAL A 87 9.18 -4.69 -3.02
N GLN A 88 8.66 -3.70 -3.76
CA GLN A 88 7.99 -2.54 -3.16
C GLN A 88 6.74 -2.95 -2.38
N VAL A 89 5.92 -3.84 -2.94
CA VAL A 89 4.72 -4.36 -2.27
C VAL A 89 5.07 -4.99 -0.94
N GLU A 90 6.07 -5.88 -0.90
CA GLU A 90 6.50 -6.53 0.35
C GLU A 90 6.95 -5.51 1.40
N ARG A 91 7.80 -4.55 1.02
CA ARG A 91 8.24 -3.45 1.90
C ARG A 91 7.05 -2.64 2.45
N TYR A 92 6.07 -2.36 1.61
CA TYR A 92 4.90 -1.56 1.97
C TYR A 92 3.93 -2.33 2.85
N MET A 93 3.78 -3.65 2.63
CA MET A 93 3.06 -4.51 3.55
C MET A 93 3.68 -4.45 4.94
N GLU A 94 5.01 -4.59 5.04
CA GLU A 94 5.72 -4.55 6.32
C GLU A 94 5.46 -3.24 7.06
N ALA A 95 5.69 -2.11 6.39
CA ALA A 95 5.44 -0.78 6.95
C ALA A 95 3.98 -0.59 7.38
N TRP A 96 3.02 -1.07 6.59
CA TRP A 96 1.60 -0.99 6.96
C TRP A 96 1.26 -1.87 8.17
N SER A 97 1.84 -3.08 8.24
CA SER A 97 1.64 -3.99 9.36
C SER A 97 2.18 -3.39 10.67
N GLU A 98 3.32 -2.70 10.62
CA GLU A 98 3.90 -2.04 11.79
C GLU A 98 3.00 -0.91 12.32
N LYS A 99 2.31 -0.20 11.42
CA LYS A 99 1.36 0.86 11.77
C LYS A 99 0.05 0.32 12.36
N TYR A 100 -0.39 -0.86 11.92
CA TYR A 100 -1.62 -1.51 12.34
C TYR A 100 -1.36 -2.92 12.88
N PRO A 101 -0.74 -3.03 14.07
CA PRO A 101 -0.43 -4.33 14.66
C PRO A 101 -1.72 -5.13 14.91
N ASN A 102 -1.64 -6.45 14.79
CA ASN A 102 -2.75 -7.40 14.88
C ASN A 102 -3.76 -7.39 13.71
N THR A 103 -3.38 -6.80 12.57
CA THR A 103 -4.17 -6.85 11.34
C THR A 103 -3.46 -7.72 10.31
N LYS A 104 -4.22 -8.40 9.47
CA LYS A 104 -3.65 -9.18 8.36
C LYS A 104 -3.36 -8.25 7.20
N VAL A 105 -2.12 -8.19 6.74
CA VAL A 105 -1.75 -7.35 5.59
C VAL A 105 -1.39 -8.26 4.42
N TYR A 106 -2.10 -8.08 3.31
CA TYR A 106 -1.83 -8.71 2.02
C TYR A 106 -1.22 -7.67 1.08
N GLY A 107 -0.50 -8.13 0.07
CA GLY A 107 0.09 -7.29 -0.96
C GLY A 107 -0.28 -7.76 -2.35
N GLN A 108 -0.41 -6.81 -3.27
CA GLN A 108 -0.73 -7.10 -4.66
C GLN A 108 -0.01 -6.10 -5.57
N ALA A 109 0.91 -6.59 -6.40
CA ALA A 109 1.39 -5.80 -7.53
C ALA A 109 0.32 -5.78 -8.61
N CYS A 110 0.06 -4.61 -9.20
CA CYS A 110 -0.82 -4.46 -10.36
C CYS A 110 -0.03 -3.85 -11.51
N ILE A 111 0.15 -4.61 -12.60
CA ILE A 111 1.02 -4.22 -13.69
C ILE A 111 0.21 -4.11 -14.97
N ASP A 112 0.18 -2.92 -15.57
CA ASP A 112 -0.64 -2.60 -16.75
C ASP A 112 -2.14 -2.94 -16.57
N GLY A 113 -2.65 -2.86 -15.33
CA GLY A 113 -4.06 -3.13 -14.99
C GLY A 113 -4.36 -4.58 -14.61
N GLU A 114 -3.39 -5.48 -14.78
CA GLU A 114 -3.52 -6.88 -14.42
C GLU A 114 -2.96 -7.13 -13.02
N PRO A 115 -3.67 -7.85 -12.13
CA PRO A 115 -3.12 -8.26 -10.84
C PRO A 115 -2.01 -9.30 -11.05
N GLY A 116 -0.86 -9.09 -10.41
CA GLY A 116 0.18 -10.10 -10.23
C GLY A 116 -0.18 -11.17 -9.20
N GLU A 117 0.82 -11.82 -8.60
CA GLU A 117 0.60 -12.74 -7.49
C GLU A 117 0.23 -11.97 -6.21
N ARG A 118 -0.59 -12.59 -5.35
CA ARG A 118 -0.97 -12.03 -4.05
C ARG A 118 0.04 -12.50 -3.00
N HIS A 119 0.64 -11.55 -2.30
CA HIS A 119 1.59 -11.80 -1.21
C HIS A 119 0.88 -11.74 0.16
N GLY A 120 1.36 -12.53 1.13
CA GLY A 120 0.88 -12.53 2.52
C GLY A 120 -0.14 -13.64 2.89
N PRO A 121 -0.83 -13.51 4.04
CA PRO A 121 -0.80 -12.35 4.92
C PRO A 121 0.48 -12.29 5.74
N ILE A 122 1.00 -11.09 5.95
CA ILE A 122 1.92 -10.83 7.07
C ILE A 122 1.13 -10.26 8.25
N THR A 123 1.54 -10.67 9.45
CA THR A 123 1.03 -10.14 10.71
C THR A 123 2.23 -9.85 11.58
N THR A 124 2.44 -8.58 11.91
CA THR A 124 3.32 -8.25 13.04
C THR A 124 2.55 -8.51 14.32
N GLU A 125 2.53 -9.77 14.75
CA GLU A 125 2.22 -10.11 16.13
C GLU A 125 3.32 -9.49 16.98
N ARG A 126 3.15 -8.23 17.41
CA ARG A 126 4.01 -7.67 18.45
C ARG A 126 3.42 -8.16 19.79
N PRO A 127 4.16 -8.94 20.59
CA PRO A 127 3.92 -8.95 22.02
C PRO A 127 3.94 -7.49 22.47
N LYS A 128 2.90 -7.05 23.19
CA LYS A 128 2.68 -5.64 23.58
C LYS A 128 3.93 -4.96 24.18
N GLU A 129 4.88 -5.73 24.73
CA GLU A 129 6.12 -5.25 25.34
C GLU A 129 7.17 -4.64 24.37
N LYS A 130 7.16 -4.95 23.07
CA LYS A 130 8.25 -4.49 22.15
C LYS A 130 7.94 -3.23 21.34
N ALA A 131 6.69 -2.78 21.30
CA ALA A 131 6.34 -1.53 20.62
C ALA A 131 6.97 -0.30 21.30
N ASP A 132 7.13 -0.35 22.62
CA ASP A 132 7.73 0.72 23.41
C ASP A 132 9.24 0.88 23.18
N ILE A 133 9.94 -0.21 22.84
CA ILE A 133 11.39 -0.20 22.61
C ILE A 133 11.74 0.52 21.30
N TRP A 134 10.89 0.41 20.26
CA TRP A 134 11.15 1.05 18.98
C TRP A 134 10.85 2.55 18.99
N ASN A 135 9.77 2.98 19.67
CA ASN A 135 9.54 4.40 19.93
C ASN A 135 10.69 5.02 20.73
N ARG A 136 11.28 4.28 21.68
CA ARG A 136 12.44 4.74 22.47
C ARG A 136 13.75 4.76 21.68
N ARG A 137 13.87 3.98 20.59
CA ARG A 137 15.06 3.92 19.72
C ARG A 137 15.02 4.90 18.54
N MET A 138 13.83 5.35 18.14
CA MET A 138 13.63 6.30 17.04
C MET A 138 13.47 7.76 17.50
N VAL A 139 13.32 8.02 18.81
CA VAL A 139 13.60 9.35 19.37
C VAL A 139 15.11 9.49 19.40
N PHE A 140 15.68 9.95 18.28
CA PHE A 140 17.03 10.50 18.24
C PHE A 140 17.12 11.55 19.35
N HIS A 141 17.91 11.27 20.39
CA HIS A 141 18.48 12.35 21.19
C HIS A 141 19.37 13.14 20.23
N PRO A 142 19.10 14.44 19.98
CA PRO A 142 20.11 15.27 19.35
C PRO A 142 21.33 15.21 20.27
N GLU A 143 22.43 14.64 19.78
CA GLU A 143 23.69 14.72 20.51
C GLU A 143 23.94 16.20 20.77
N SER A 144 23.92 16.50 22.06
CA SER A 144 24.24 17.78 22.67
C SER A 144 25.49 18.34 22.02
N GLY A 145 25.34 19.49 21.37
CA GLY A 145 26.45 20.30 20.90
C GLY A 145 27.46 20.51 22.02
N ASN A 146 28.71 20.23 21.70
CA ASN A 146 29.84 20.44 22.58
C ASN A 146 30.05 21.96 22.73
N THR A 147 29.72 22.49 23.89
CA THR A 147 29.98 23.86 24.33
C THR A 147 31.46 24.04 24.60
N SER A 148 32.12 24.89 23.81
CA SER A 148 33.35 25.56 24.24
C SER A 148 33.02 26.99 24.64
N GLU A 149 33.14 27.24 25.94
CA GLU A 149 33.08 28.54 26.60
C GLU A 149 34.11 29.52 26.02
N SER A 150 33.70 30.76 25.76
CA SER A 150 34.52 31.91 26.12
C SER A 150 33.63 33.13 26.40
N SER A 151 33.94 33.74 27.54
CA SER A 151 33.27 34.82 28.25
C SER A 151 33.38 36.19 27.56
N ASN A 152 32.31 37.00 27.55
CA ASN A 152 32.29 38.30 28.24
C ASN A 152 30.99 39.11 28.05
N SER A 153 30.67 39.85 29.12
CA SER A 153 29.92 41.12 29.23
C SER A 153 28.39 41.17 29.00
N SER A 154 27.65 41.15 30.13
CA SER A 154 26.80 42.21 30.71
C SER A 154 25.70 42.95 29.89
N PRO A 155 24.66 43.46 30.59
CA PRO A 155 23.26 43.29 30.20
C PRO A 155 22.60 44.54 29.61
N VAL A 156 21.54 44.34 28.80
CA VAL A 156 20.53 45.36 28.51
C VAL A 156 19.13 44.73 28.56
N GLU A 157 18.23 45.55 29.06
CA GLU A 157 16.91 45.30 29.60
C GLU A 157 15.84 44.89 28.56
N SER A 158 14.77 44.31 29.12
CA SER A 158 13.36 44.48 28.77
C SER A 158 12.94 44.30 27.31
N GLU A 159 12.05 43.34 27.05
CA GLU A 159 10.67 43.68 26.72
C GLU A 159 9.72 42.47 26.76
N SER A 160 8.53 42.78 27.24
CA SER A 160 7.32 41.99 27.35
C SER A 160 6.81 41.47 26.01
N GLY A 161 6.48 40.17 25.94
CA GLY A 161 5.87 39.55 24.76
C GLY A 161 4.94 38.41 25.13
N SER A 162 3.75 38.75 25.64
CA SER A 162 2.62 37.82 25.72
C SER A 162 2.12 37.52 24.31
N TYR A 163 1.96 36.25 23.90
CA TYR A 163 0.85 35.83 23.02
C TYR A 163 0.70 34.31 22.85
N ILE A 164 -0.47 33.87 23.31
CA ILE A 164 -1.37 32.82 22.81
C ILE A 164 -0.93 31.35 22.76
N GLN A 165 -1.44 30.66 23.77
CA GLN A 165 -1.87 29.27 23.80
C GLN A 165 -3.10 29.05 22.89
N THR A 166 -2.94 28.46 21.70
CA THR A 166 -4.07 27.91 20.93
C THR A 166 -4.12 26.40 21.09
N GLY A 167 -5.03 25.95 21.96
CA GLY A 167 -5.43 24.55 22.06
C GLY A 167 -6.26 24.15 20.84
N LEU A 168 -5.79 23.17 20.08
CA LEU A 168 -6.58 22.51 19.04
C LEU A 168 -7.31 21.32 19.66
N LYS A 169 -8.59 21.53 19.99
CA LYS A 169 -9.54 20.46 20.32
C LYS A 169 -9.97 19.79 19.02
N VAL A 170 -9.51 18.57 18.75
CA VAL A 170 -10.06 17.75 17.67
C VAL A 170 -11.23 16.95 18.25
N ALA A 171 -12.44 17.34 17.83
CA ALA A 171 -13.68 16.69 18.22
C ALA A 171 -13.78 15.28 17.62
N ALA A 172 -14.12 14.31 18.46
CA ALA A 172 -14.54 12.98 18.04
C ALA A 172 -15.88 13.07 17.30
N VAL A 173 -15.90 12.72 16.02
CA VAL A 173 -17.15 12.47 15.29
C VAL A 173 -17.43 10.98 15.36
N ALA A 174 -18.31 10.61 16.29
CA ALA A 174 -19.03 9.34 16.24
C ALA A 174 -20.17 9.50 15.22
N THR A 175 -20.27 8.60 14.25
CA THR A 175 -21.50 8.45 13.46
C THR A 175 -21.83 6.98 13.33
N ALA A 176 -23.12 6.74 13.48
CA ALA A 176 -23.73 5.56 14.02
C ALA A 176 -23.83 4.39 13.03
N LEU A 177 -23.89 3.23 13.67
CA LEU A 177 -24.42 1.96 13.18
C LEU A 177 -25.79 2.15 12.51
N GLY A 178 -25.90 1.65 11.27
CA GLY A 178 -27.16 1.38 10.59
C GLY A 178 -27.13 -0.04 10.07
N ALA A 179 -27.82 -0.93 10.79
CA ALA A 179 -27.99 -2.34 10.47
C ALA A 179 -29.14 -2.57 9.47
N LEU A 180 -29.20 -3.82 8.99
CA LEU A 180 -30.33 -4.55 8.39
C LEU A 180 -30.53 -4.43 6.87
N GLY A 181 -30.35 -5.58 6.22
CA GLY A 181 -30.71 -5.81 4.82
C GLY A 181 -30.43 -7.25 4.39
N LEU A 182 -31.03 -8.20 5.09
CA LEU A 182 -31.08 -9.62 4.75
C LEU A 182 -31.74 -9.79 3.36
N TRP A 183 -31.10 -10.43 2.39
CA TRP A 183 -31.81 -11.09 1.28
C TRP A 183 -31.05 -12.33 0.82
N MET A 184 -31.68 -13.48 1.07
CA MET A 184 -31.33 -14.77 0.49
C MET A 184 -31.86 -14.83 -0.94
N SER A 185 -31.05 -15.34 -1.88
CA SER A 185 -31.52 -16.09 -3.05
C SER A 185 -30.33 -16.79 -3.71
N THR A 186 -30.24 -18.11 -3.52
CA THR A 186 -29.54 -19.00 -4.46
C THR A 186 -30.52 -19.34 -5.59
N PRO A 187 -30.01 -19.58 -6.81
CA PRO A 187 -30.24 -20.93 -7.33
C PRO A 187 -29.09 -21.51 -8.18
N SER A 188 -28.99 -22.84 -8.03
CA SER A 188 -28.69 -23.90 -9.01
C SER A 188 -27.46 -23.83 -9.92
N ASN A 189 -26.60 -24.82 -9.69
CA ASN A 189 -25.82 -25.58 -10.68
C ASN A 189 -26.43 -25.60 -12.09
N ASP A 190 -25.65 -25.16 -13.07
CA ASP A 190 -25.67 -25.75 -14.40
C ASP A 190 -24.24 -26.09 -14.83
N SER A 191 -24.08 -27.35 -15.22
CA SER A 191 -22.81 -27.97 -15.60
C SER A 191 -22.35 -27.45 -16.97
N PRO A 192 -21.04 -27.28 -17.21
CA PRO A 192 -20.53 -26.89 -18.51
C PRO A 192 -20.63 -28.04 -19.53
N PRO A 193 -20.91 -27.75 -20.82
CA PRO A 193 -20.83 -28.74 -21.88
C PRO A 193 -19.39 -29.18 -22.14
N SER A 194 -19.22 -30.49 -22.23
CA SER A 194 -17.98 -31.19 -22.56
C SER A 194 -17.57 -30.92 -24.02
N ASN A 195 -16.55 -30.10 -24.22
CA ASN A 195 -15.95 -29.96 -25.55
C ASN A 195 -14.97 -31.10 -25.83
N GLY A 196 -15.33 -31.86 -26.85
CA GLY A 196 -14.72 -33.11 -27.25
C GLY A 196 -13.30 -32.99 -27.83
N ARG A 197 -12.64 -34.14 -27.73
CA ARG A 197 -11.45 -34.58 -28.46
C ARG A 197 -11.33 -33.99 -29.88
N ARG A 198 -10.17 -33.43 -30.19
CA ARG A 198 -9.53 -33.64 -31.50
C ARG A 198 -8.11 -34.15 -31.29
N ARG A 199 -7.96 -35.47 -31.43
CA ARG A 199 -6.68 -36.12 -31.73
C ARG A 199 -6.27 -35.71 -33.16
N ARG A 200 -5.09 -35.11 -33.33
CA ARG A 200 -4.40 -35.12 -34.62
C ARG A 200 -3.27 -36.14 -34.52
N SER A 201 -3.53 -37.32 -35.07
CA SER A 201 -2.50 -38.22 -35.58
C SER A 201 -1.94 -37.61 -36.87
N GLN A 202 -0.65 -37.37 -36.92
CA GLN A 202 0.09 -37.32 -38.18
C GLN A 202 1.22 -38.34 -38.06
N ASP A 203 0.85 -39.59 -38.30
CA ASP A 203 1.72 -40.53 -38.98
C ASP A 203 1.64 -40.19 -40.47
N ARG A 204 2.78 -39.95 -41.11
CA ARG A 204 3.06 -40.44 -42.46
C ARG A 204 4.55 -40.67 -42.61
N ASP A 205 4.83 -41.96 -42.70
CA ASP A 205 6.02 -42.60 -43.21
C ASP A 205 6.37 -42.23 -44.65
N HIS A 206 7.66 -42.38 -44.94
CA HIS A 206 8.30 -42.87 -46.17
C HIS A 206 7.90 -42.27 -47.53
N MET A 207 8.84 -41.52 -48.11
CA MET A 207 9.67 -41.99 -49.24
C MET A 207 11.03 -41.29 -49.22
#